data_AF-A0A8H6R3P1-F1
#
_entry.id   AF-A0A8H6R3P1-F1
#
_cell.length_a   1.000
_cell.length_b   1.000
_cell.length_c   1.000
_cell.angle_alpha   90.00
_cell.angle_beta   90.00
_cell.angle_gamma   90.00
#
_symmetry.space_group_name_H-M   'P 1'
#
loop_
_entity.id
_entity.type
_entity.pdbx_description
1 polymer ?
#
loop_
_entity_poly.entity_id
_entity_poly.type
_entity_poly.pdbx_seq_one_letter_code
_entity_poly.pdbx_strand_id
1 'polypeptide(L)'
;MSPPPKKNIRPLKRYITTHDASGKAIFSSALSEEMPVTTIPDGADFSLAYTSSHFPAKLNDEADIPEYASYLSNPPGIVISTGSSWRGRSSLSWTRGRRG
;
A
#
# COMPACT_ATOMS: atom_id res chain seq x y z
N MET A 1 -23.31 -2.62 20.90
CA MET A 1 -22.19 -3.07 20.06
C MET A 1 -20.91 -3.05 20.89
N SER A 2 -20.17 -4.15 20.95
CA SER A 2 -18.81 -4.14 21.52
C SER A 2 -17.84 -3.48 20.54
N PRO A 3 -16.84 -2.72 21.01
CA PRO A 3 -15.82 -2.16 20.13
C PRO A 3 -15.04 -3.29 19.44
N PRO A 4 -14.61 -3.10 18.17
CA PRO A 4 -13.82 -4.10 17.48
C PRO A 4 -12.53 -4.40 18.27
N PRO A 5 -12.08 -5.67 18.31
CA PRO A 5 -10.88 -6.05 19.04
C PRO A 5 -9.68 -5.24 18.53
N LYS A 6 -8.98 -4.59 19.46
CA LYS A 6 -7.83 -3.72 19.15
C LYS A 6 -6.71 -4.59 18.57
N LYS A 7 -6.43 -4.42 17.27
CA LYS A 7 -5.46 -5.23 16.54
C LYS A 7 -4.03 -4.83 16.95
N ASN A 8 -3.31 -5.75 17.59
CA ASN A 8 -1.93 -5.54 18.04
C ASN A 8 -0.93 -5.89 16.93
N ILE A 9 -0.98 -5.15 15.82
CA ILE A 9 0.01 -5.25 14.74
C ILE A 9 0.81 -3.96 14.66
N ARG A 10 2.10 -4.08 14.33
CA ARG A 10 2.96 -2.90 14.15
C ARG A 10 2.45 -2.04 12.98
N PRO A 11 2.47 -0.70 13.10
CA PRO A 11 2.15 0.19 11.98
C PRO A 11 3.03 -0.12 10.77
N LEU A 12 2.43 -0.11 9.59
CA LEU A 12 3.14 -0.35 8.34
C LEU A 12 3.87 0.93 7.90
N LYS A 13 5.12 0.77 7.47
CA LYS A 13 5.95 1.86 6.96
C LYS A 13 6.29 1.68 5.48
N ARG A 14 6.38 2.78 4.75
CA ARG A 14 6.75 2.87 3.33
C ARG A 14 8.02 3.70 3.18
N TYR A 15 8.95 3.19 2.39
CA TYR A 15 10.17 3.90 1.99
C TYR A 15 10.23 3.91 0.46
N ILE A 16 10.31 5.10 -0.15
CA ILE A 16 10.37 5.28 -1.60
C ILE A 16 11.78 5.75 -1.95
N THR A 17 12.41 5.11 -2.95
CA THR A 17 13.72 5.53 -3.49
C THR A 17 13.54 6.33 -4.77
N THR A 18 14.31 7.39 -4.94
CA THR A 18 14.33 8.31 -6.10
C THR A 18 15.78 8.68 -6.44
N HIS A 19 15.99 9.59 -7.41
CA HIS A 19 17.30 10.09 -7.78
C HIS A 19 17.41 11.60 -7.52
N ASP A 20 18.54 12.06 -7.00
CA ASP A 20 18.83 13.50 -6.91
C ASP A 20 19.21 14.10 -8.27
N ALA A 21 19.44 15.42 -8.32
CA ALA A 21 19.84 16.12 -9.55
C ALA A 21 21.19 15.63 -10.13
N SER A 22 21.99 14.89 -9.37
CA SER A 22 23.24 14.26 -9.82
C SER A 22 23.03 12.81 -10.28
N GLY A 23 21.79 12.32 -10.28
CA GLY A 23 21.44 10.93 -10.63
C GLY A 23 21.74 9.92 -9.52
N LYS A 24 21.99 10.35 -8.29
CA LYS A 24 22.28 9.44 -7.17
C LYS A 24 20.99 8.95 -6.53
N ALA A 25 20.91 7.65 -6.26
CA ALA A 25 19.80 7.05 -5.52
C ALA A 25 19.72 7.60 -4.08
N ILE A 26 18.55 8.14 -3.72
CA ILE A 26 18.22 8.72 -2.41
C ILE A 26 16.83 8.25 -1.96
N PHE A 27 16.45 8.45 -0.70
CA PHE A 27 15.08 8.27 -0.24
C PHE A 27 14.25 9.53 -0.49
N SER A 28 13.06 9.37 -1.08
CA SER A 28 12.11 10.47 -1.24
C SER A 28 11.43 10.79 0.10
N SER A 29 11.37 12.08 0.43
CA SER A 29 10.64 12.61 1.59
C SER A 29 9.28 13.22 1.23
N ALA A 30 8.82 13.02 -0.01
CA ALA A 30 7.58 13.62 -0.53
C ALA A 30 6.31 13.13 0.19
N LEU A 31 6.35 11.94 0.79
CA LEU A 31 5.24 11.36 1.54
C LEU A 31 5.72 10.87 2.90
N SER A 32 4.83 10.91 3.89
CA SER A 32 5.09 10.28 5.20
C SER A 32 5.43 8.80 5.02
N GLU A 33 6.35 8.30 5.85
CA GLU A 33 6.65 6.87 5.93
C GLU A 33 5.45 6.08 6.47
N GLU A 34 4.60 6.71 7.28
CA GLU A 34 3.41 6.04 7.82
C GLU A 34 2.38 5.80 6.72
N MET A 35 1.90 4.57 6.64
CA MET A 35 0.92 4.18 5.64
C MET A 35 -0.51 4.35 6.17
N PRO A 36 -1.39 5.02 5.42
CA PRO A 36 -2.81 5.04 5.73
C PRO A 36 -3.39 3.63 5.79
N VAL A 37 -4.24 3.38 6.79
CA VAL A 37 -4.97 2.13 6.96
C VAL A 37 -6.46 2.40 6.72
N THR A 38 -7.05 1.65 5.81
CA THR A 38 -8.49 1.65 5.53
C THR A 38 -9.09 0.35 6.04
N THR A 39 -9.99 0.43 7.01
CA THR A 39 -10.75 -0.74 7.49
C THR A 39 -12.02 -0.87 6.66
N ILE A 40 -12.24 -2.05 6.07
CA ILE A 40 -13.46 -2.35 5.31
C ILE A 40 -14.56 -2.91 6.23
N PRO A 41 -15.85 -2.92 5.80
CA PRO A 41 -16.97 -3.34 6.65
C PRO A 41 -16.87 -4.77 7.19
N ASP A 42 -16.09 -5.66 6.58
CA ASP A 42 -15.87 -7.03 7.07
C ASP A 42 -14.84 -7.12 8.24
N GLY A 43 -14.24 -5.99 8.63
CA GLY A 43 -13.24 -5.91 9.69
C GLY A 43 -11.79 -6.12 9.24
N ALA A 44 -11.52 -6.30 7.95
CA ALA A 44 -10.17 -6.33 7.42
C ALA A 44 -9.58 -4.92 7.24
N ASP A 45 -8.29 -4.80 7.54
CA ASP A 45 -7.51 -3.57 7.33
C ASP A 45 -6.68 -3.69 6.07
N PHE A 46 -6.69 -2.65 5.25
CA PHE A 46 -5.91 -2.55 4.03
C PHE A 46 -5.06 -1.29 4.01
N SER A 47 -3.87 -1.40 3.43
CA SER A 47 -3.01 -0.26 3.13
C SER A 47 -2.46 -0.39 1.71
N LEU A 48 -2.43 0.72 0.98
CA LEU A 48 -1.92 0.77 -0.39
C LEU A 48 -0.41 1.06 -0.40
N ALA A 49 0.42 0.05 -0.70
CA ALA A 49 1.88 0.15 -0.64
C ALA A 49 2.50 1.01 -1.74
N TYR A 50 2.18 0.74 -3.00
CA TYR A 50 2.58 1.54 -4.14
C TYR A 50 1.72 1.16 -5.36
N THR A 51 1.47 2.11 -6.25
CA THR A 51 0.83 1.82 -7.53
C THR A 51 1.15 2.90 -8.56
N SER A 52 1.20 2.51 -9.83
CA SER A 52 1.35 3.39 -10.99
C SER A 52 0.35 2.95 -12.05
N SER A 53 -0.27 3.91 -12.75
CA SER A 53 -1.26 3.62 -13.78
C SER A 53 -0.64 3.33 -15.17
N HIS A 54 0.68 3.49 -15.28
CA HIS A 54 1.42 3.43 -16.54
C HIS A 54 2.31 2.20 -16.66
N PHE A 55 2.41 1.69 -17.89
CA PHE A 55 3.40 0.68 -18.28
C PHE A 55 4.14 1.12 -19.55
N PRO A 56 5.48 1.23 -19.55
CA PRO A 56 6.36 1.13 -18.39
C PRO A 56 6.07 2.22 -17.33
N ALA A 57 6.40 1.94 -16.07
CA ALA A 57 6.23 2.92 -15.00
C ALA A 57 7.10 4.17 -15.27
N LYS A 58 6.55 5.36 -15.02
CA LYS A 58 7.25 6.64 -15.23
C LYS A 58 7.95 7.08 -13.96
N LEU A 59 9.15 6.57 -13.75
CA LEU A 59 9.97 6.86 -12.55
C LEU A 59 10.83 8.13 -12.69
N ASN A 60 10.95 8.67 -13.92
CA ASN A 60 11.71 9.88 -14.17
C ASN A 60 11.01 11.09 -13.54
N ASP A 61 11.81 12.00 -12.98
CA ASP A 61 11.37 13.24 -12.37
C ASP A 61 10.29 13.04 -11.29
N GLU A 62 10.26 11.87 -10.65
CA GLU A 62 9.28 11.50 -9.63
C GLU A 62 7.82 11.58 -10.11
N ALA A 63 7.58 11.48 -11.42
CA ALA A 63 6.27 11.72 -12.01
C ALA A 63 5.16 10.80 -11.50
N ASP A 64 5.51 9.61 -11.00
CA ASP A 64 4.59 8.63 -10.44
C ASP A 64 4.25 8.87 -8.95
N ILE A 65 5.06 9.62 -8.21
CA ILE A 65 4.81 9.90 -6.78
C ILE A 65 3.55 10.75 -6.55
N PRO A 66 3.31 11.87 -7.28
CA PRO A 66 2.07 12.64 -7.13
C PRO A 66 0.83 11.85 -7.53
N GLU A 67 0.92 11.03 -8.59
CA GLU A 67 -0.17 10.15 -9.02
C GLU A 67 -0.50 9.14 -7.92
N TYR A 68 0.52 8.45 -7.41
CA TYR A 68 0.39 7.54 -6.28
C TYR A 68 -0.21 8.20 -5.04
N ALA A 69 0.23 9.41 -4.70
CA ALA A 69 -0.28 10.17 -3.56
C ALA A 69 -1.79 10.43 -3.67
N SER A 70 -2.30 10.69 -4.88
CA SER A 70 -3.73 10.90 -5.12
C SER A 70 -4.57 9.65 -4.79
N TYR A 71 -4.02 8.46 -5.04
CA TYR A 71 -4.67 7.18 -4.76
C TYR A 71 -4.70 6.80 -3.28
N LEU A 72 -3.92 7.47 -2.43
CA LEU A 72 -4.05 7.31 -0.98
C LEU A 72 -5.36 7.90 -0.45
N SER A 73 -5.86 8.95 -1.11
CA SER A 73 -7.12 9.62 -0.73
C SER A 73 -8.32 9.01 -1.45
N ASN A 74 -8.16 8.68 -2.73
CA ASN A 74 -9.18 8.05 -3.57
C ASN A 74 -8.62 6.78 -4.21
N PRO A 75 -8.61 5.65 -3.49
CA PRO A 75 -8.05 4.42 -4.01
C PRO A 75 -8.83 3.97 -5.25
N PRO A 76 -8.14 3.72 -6.39
CA PRO A 76 -8.76 3.05 -7.52
C PRO A 76 -9.15 1.62 -7.09
N GLY A 77 -10.07 1.00 -7.82
CA GLY A 77 -10.45 -0.40 -7.57
C GLY A 77 -9.22 -1.33 -7.50
N ILE A 78 -9.39 -2.53 -6.92
CA ILE A 78 -8.31 -3.51 -6.66
C ILE A 78 -7.41 -3.80 -7.88
N VAL A 79 -7.91 -3.55 -9.10
CA VAL A 79 -7.20 -3.70 -10.35
C VAL A 79 -7.15 -2.36 -11.07
N ILE A 80 -5.95 -1.82 -11.29
CA ILE A 80 -5.71 -0.81 -12.32
C ILE A 80 -5.42 -1.61 -13.59
N SER A 81 -6.28 -1.53 -14.61
CA SER A 81 -6.26 -2.46 -15.76
C SER A 81 -5.02 -2.33 -16.66
N THR A 82 -4.08 -1.44 -16.34
CA THR A 82 -2.84 -1.19 -17.10
C THR A 82 -1.58 -1.08 -16.24
N GLY A 83 -1.65 -1.37 -14.93
CA GLY A 83 -0.56 -1.16 -13.97
C GLY A 83 -0.11 -2.40 -13.21
N SER A 84 0.98 -2.28 -12.44
CA SER A 84 1.42 -3.28 -11.45
C SER A 84 0.92 -2.90 -10.05
N SER A 85 0.31 -3.84 -9.34
CA SER A 85 -0.23 -3.66 -7.99
C SER A 85 0.38 -4.66 -7.01
N TRP A 86 0.92 -4.20 -5.88
CA TRP A 86 1.36 -5.06 -4.79
C TRP A 86 0.46 -4.85 -3.56
N ARG A 87 -0.18 -5.92 -3.09
CA ARG A 87 -1.00 -5.95 -1.86
C ARG A 87 -0.50 -7.04 -0.93
N GLY A 88 -0.10 -6.65 0.28
CA GLY A 88 0.14 -7.60 1.38
C GLY A 88 -1.17 -7.98 2.06
N ARG A 89 -1.42 -9.28 2.24
CA ARG A 89 -2.54 -9.81 3.03
C ARG A 89 -1.97 -10.43 4.31
N SER A 90 -2.45 -10.03 5.48
CA SER A 90 -2.08 -10.65 6.76
C SER A 90 -3.31 -11.26 7.44
N SER A 91 -3.56 -12.55 7.18
CA SER A 91 -4.32 -13.51 8.02
C SER A 91 -4.89 -14.65 7.15
N LEU A 92 -4.49 -15.89 7.46
CA LEU A 92 -5.20 -17.12 7.08
C LEU A 92 -5.31 -17.96 8.36
N SER A 93 -6.50 -18.00 8.96
CA SER A 93 -6.79 -18.90 10.08
C SER A 93 -7.14 -20.28 9.50
N TRP A 94 -6.24 -21.25 9.62
CA TRP A 94 -6.48 -22.63 9.19
C TRP A 94 -7.00 -23.46 10.36
N THR A 95 -8.30 -23.74 10.41
CA THR A 95 -8.88 -24.74 11.32
C THR A 95 -8.80 -26.12 10.68
N ARG A 96 -7.87 -26.96 11.18
CA ARG A 96 -7.74 -28.37 10.80
C ARG A 96 -8.86 -29.19 11.44
N GLY A 97 -9.89 -29.54 10.68
CA GLY A 97 -10.88 -30.52 11.11
C GLY A 97 -10.27 -31.92 11.19
N ARG A 98 -10.12 -32.48 12.41
CA ARG A 98 -9.98 -33.92 12.62
C ARG A 98 -11.36 -34.55 12.54
N ARG A 99 -11.61 -35.42 11.56
CA ARG A 99 -12.70 -36.41 11.63
C ARG A 99 -12.13 -37.67 12.28
N GLY A 100 -12.81 -38.13 13.32
CA GLY A 100 -12.69 -39.48 13.86
C GLY A 100 -13.52 -40.47 13.05
#